data_AF-A0A3B8LR74-F1
#
_entry.id   AF-A0A3B8LR74-F1
#
_cell.length_a   1.000
_cell.length_b   1.000
_cell.length_c   1.000
_cell.angle_alpha   90.00
_cell.angle_beta   90.00
_cell.angle_gamma   90.00
#
_symmetry.space_group_name_H-M   'P 1'
#
loop_
_entity.id
_entity.type
_entity.pdbx_description
1 polymer ?
#
loop_
_entity_poly.entity_id
_entity_poly.type
_entity_poly.pdbx_seq_one_letter_code
_entity_poly.pdbx_strand_id
1 'polypeptide(L)'
;MTCSHSTRRLLRVSIHLSAALLVIVSLTGCLKQILFLGLLIHGPPSIEPDFESRTGKSMTAKGVTVAVLCEAPLELQHDFGKVDREVAKYLTFRLREH
;
A
#
# COMPACT_ATOMS: atom_id res chain seq x y z
N MET A 1 41.56 -29.65 -41.52
CA MET A 1 40.67 -28.46 -41.41
C MET A 1 39.34 -28.87 -40.74
N THR A 2 39.28 -29.03 -39.41
CA THR A 2 38.06 -29.44 -38.68
C THR A 2 37.56 -28.38 -37.70
N CYS A 3 38.21 -27.22 -37.64
CA CYS A 3 37.97 -26.19 -36.62
C CYS A 3 36.66 -25.39 -36.82
N SER A 4 36.11 -25.32 -38.04
CA SER A 4 34.93 -24.49 -38.36
C SER A 4 33.58 -25.10 -37.94
N HIS A 5 33.48 -26.43 -37.82
CA HIS A 5 32.21 -27.10 -37.53
C HIS A 5 31.88 -27.14 -36.03
N SER A 6 32.91 -27.14 -35.18
CA SER A 6 32.77 -27.14 -33.72
C SER A 6 32.28 -25.80 -33.17
N THR A 7 32.81 -24.69 -33.69
CA THR A 7 32.41 -23.32 -33.31
C THR A 7 30.96 -23.00 -33.67
N ARG A 8 30.46 -23.46 -34.82
CA ARG A 8 29.05 -23.29 -35.21
C ARG A 8 28.08 -24.08 -34.33
N ARG A 9 28.49 -25.25 -33.83
CA ARG A 9 27.68 -26.03 -32.88
C ARG A 9 27.64 -25.39 -31.49
N LEU A 10 28.78 -24.91 -31.00
CA LEU A 10 28.87 -24.20 -29.71
C LEU A 10 28.04 -22.91 -29.71
N LEU A 11 28.05 -22.16 -30.82
CA LEU A 11 27.26 -20.93 -30.95
C LEU A 11 25.75 -21.22 -30.91
N ARG A 12 25.28 -22.26 -31.62
CA ARG A 12 23.86 -22.66 -31.58
C ARG A 12 23.43 -23.13 -30.20
N VAL A 13 24.26 -23.92 -29.52
CA VAL A 13 23.97 -24.38 -28.15
C VAL A 13 23.87 -23.19 -27.20
N SER A 14 24.78 -22.21 -27.31
CA SER A 14 24.75 -20.98 -26.52
C SER A 14 23.50 -20.13 -26.78
N ILE A 15 23.08 -20.00 -28.05
CA ILE A 15 21.84 -19.31 -28.43
C ILE A 15 20.59 -20.02 -27.86
N HIS A 16 20.55 -21.35 -27.93
CA HIS A 16 19.42 -22.11 -27.37
C HIS A 16 19.39 -22.06 -25.83
N LEU A 17 20.56 -22.09 -25.17
CA LEU A 17 20.66 -21.95 -23.71
C LEU A 17 20.21 -20.57 -23.24
N SER A 18 20.66 -19.51 -23.90
CA SER A 18 20.26 -18.14 -23.58
C SER A 18 18.77 -17.90 -23.84
N ALA A 19 18.21 -18.43 -24.93
CA ALA A 19 16.78 -18.37 -25.20
C ALA A 19 15.95 -19.14 -24.16
N ALA A 20 16.38 -20.34 -23.77
CA ALA A 20 15.71 -21.13 -22.74
C ALA A 20 15.73 -20.42 -21.38
N LEU A 21 16.85 -19.80 -21.00
CA LEU A 21 16.96 -19.03 -19.76
C LEU A 21 16.03 -17.81 -19.76
N LEU A 22 15.96 -17.09 -20.89
CA LEU A 22 15.07 -15.93 -21.04
C LEU A 22 13.59 -16.32 -20.89
N VAL A 23 13.19 -17.47 -21.44
CA VAL A 23 11.83 -18.00 -21.33
C VAL A 23 11.49 -18.38 -19.89
N ILE A 24 12.41 -19.04 -19.17
CA ILE A 24 12.22 -19.41 -17.76
C ILE A 24 12.03 -18.16 -16.89
N VAL A 25 12.89 -17.15 -17.05
CA VAL A 25 12.78 -15.87 -16.33
C VAL A 25 11.48 -15.14 -16.65
N SER A 26 11.03 -15.19 -17.90
CA SER A 26 9.78 -14.56 -18.33
C SER A 26 8.52 -15.28 -17.80
N LEU A 27 8.59 -16.60 -17.62
CA LEU A 27 7.50 -17.42 -17.06
C LEU A 27 7.40 -17.27 -15.54
N THR A 28 8.52 -17.04 -14.84
CA THR A 28 8.53 -16.70 -13.42
C THR A 28 8.18 -15.22 -13.25
N GLY A 29 6.90 -14.88 -13.30
CA GLY A 29 6.39 -13.50 -13.32
C GLY A 29 7.10 -12.49 -12.42
N CYS A 30 8.13 -11.83 -12.96
CA CYS A 30 9.00 -10.87 -12.27
C CYS A 30 8.23 -9.70 -11.65
N LEU A 31 7.05 -9.40 -12.18
CA LEU A 31 6.13 -8.38 -11.67
C LEU A 31 5.80 -8.61 -10.19
N LYS A 32 5.61 -9.87 -9.75
CA LYS A 32 5.29 -10.15 -8.33
C LYS A 32 6.46 -9.84 -7.41
N GLN A 33 7.68 -10.15 -7.82
CA GLN A 33 8.89 -9.89 -7.03
C GLN A 33 9.14 -8.38 -6.89
N ILE A 34 8.93 -7.62 -7.96
CA ILE A 34 9.04 -6.15 -7.94
C ILE A 34 7.94 -5.54 -7.05
N LEU A 35 6.72 -6.06 -7.12
CA LEU A 35 5.60 -5.57 -6.32
C LEU A 35 5.79 -5.87 -4.83
N PHE A 36 6.28 -7.06 -4.48
CA PHE A 36 6.67 -7.39 -3.11
C PHE A 36 7.86 -6.57 -2.61
N LEU A 37 8.86 -6.32 -3.46
CA LEU A 37 9.99 -5.47 -3.12
C LEU A 37 9.54 -4.03 -2.85
N GLY A 38 8.63 -3.51 -3.68
CA GLY A 38 7.98 -2.21 -3.46
C GLY A 38 7.21 -2.17 -2.14
N LEU A 39 6.46 -3.22 -1.83
CA LEU A 39 5.72 -3.33 -0.56
C LEU A 39 6.65 -3.38 0.66
N LEU A 40 7.80 -4.03 0.55
CA LEU A 40 8.78 -4.14 1.64
C LEU A 40 9.56 -2.84 1.84
N ILE A 41 9.89 -2.13 0.76
CA ILE A 41 10.64 -0.86 0.84
C ILE A 41 9.74 0.31 1.22
N HIS A 42 8.55 0.39 0.60
CA HIS A 42 7.67 1.55 0.69
C HIS A 42 6.42 1.32 1.55
N GLY A 43 6.19 0.08 2.00
CA GLY A 43 4.97 -0.30 2.68
C GLY A 43 3.81 -0.55 1.71
N PRO A 44 2.64 -0.95 2.23
CA PRO A 44 1.42 -0.99 1.43
C PRO A 44 1.12 0.41 0.88
N PRO A 45 0.51 0.53 -0.32
CA PRO A 45 0.05 1.81 -0.81
C PRO A 45 -0.90 2.42 0.23
N SER A 46 -0.54 3.60 0.73
CA SER A 46 -1.37 4.32 1.69
C SER A 46 -2.63 4.80 0.96
N ILE A 47 -3.80 4.33 1.41
CA ILE A 47 -5.07 4.90 0.98
C ILE A 47 -5.20 6.25 1.67
N GLU A 48 -5.34 7.31 0.88
CA GLU A 48 -5.53 8.64 1.42
C GLU A 48 -6.83 8.69 2.25
N PRO A 49 -6.81 9.23 3.48
CA PRO A 49 -7.99 9.24 4.34
C PRO A 49 -9.11 10.07 3.72
N ASP A 50 -10.36 9.65 3.91
CA ASP A 50 -11.54 10.39 3.45
C ASP A 50 -11.59 11.84 3.95
N PHE A 51 -11.00 12.12 5.12
CA PHE A 51 -10.88 13.48 5.65
C PHE A 51 -9.96 14.34 4.79
N GLU A 52 -8.79 13.82 4.42
CA GLU A 52 -7.80 14.55 3.62
C GLU A 52 -8.31 14.75 2.19
N SER A 53 -8.91 13.72 1.60
CA SER A 53 -9.46 13.80 0.23
C SER A 53 -10.59 14.82 0.10
N ARG A 54 -11.43 14.98 1.14
CA ARG A 54 -12.56 15.92 1.11
C ARG A 54 -12.21 17.33 1.54
N THR A 55 -11.27 17.49 2.47
CA THR A 55 -11.01 18.79 3.12
C THR A 55 -9.68 19.41 2.70
N GLY A 56 -8.78 18.63 2.10
CA GLY A 56 -7.40 19.04 1.81
C GLY A 56 -6.57 19.31 3.08
N LYS A 57 -7.05 18.90 4.26
CA LYS A 57 -6.38 19.09 5.55
C LYS A 57 -5.95 17.74 6.11
N SER A 58 -4.84 17.72 6.82
CA SER A 58 -4.34 16.52 7.48
C SER A 58 -4.67 16.49 8.97
N MET A 59 -5.07 15.33 9.47
CA MET A 59 -5.26 15.10 10.91
C MET A 59 -3.96 14.70 11.63
N THR A 60 -2.93 14.28 10.87
CA THR A 60 -1.68 13.71 11.41
C THR A 60 -0.45 14.56 11.06
N ALA A 61 -0.62 15.68 10.34
CA ALA A 61 0.47 16.56 9.99
C ALA A 61 1.21 17.11 11.23
N LYS A 62 2.53 17.19 11.10
CA LYS A 62 3.42 17.67 12.16
C LYS A 62 3.08 19.11 12.54
N GLY A 63 2.89 19.35 13.85
CA GLY A 63 2.58 20.67 14.39
C GLY A 63 1.11 21.09 14.24
N VAL A 64 0.24 20.21 13.75
CA VAL A 64 -1.20 20.43 13.70
C VAL A 64 -1.85 19.82 14.94
N THR A 65 -2.73 20.59 15.60
CA THR A 65 -3.60 20.09 16.68
C THR A 65 -5.04 20.12 16.19
N VAL A 66 -5.71 18.99 16.23
CA VAL A 66 -7.11 18.84 15.79
C VAL A 66 -8.02 18.74 17.01
N ALA A 67 -9.10 19.51 17.02
CA ALA A 67 -10.18 19.40 17.99
C ALA A 67 -11.41 18.79 17.30
N VAL A 68 -12.02 17.79 17.95
CA VAL A 68 -13.26 17.16 17.49
C VAL A 68 -14.37 17.50 18.47
N LEU A 69 -15.43 18.13 17.96
CA LEU A 69 -16.63 18.46 18.73
C LEU A 69 -17.69 17.39 18.48
N CYS A 70 -18.13 16.72 19.54
CA CYS A 70 -19.27 15.80 19.48
C CYS A 70 -20.48 16.51 20.08
N GLU A 71 -21.45 16.85 19.24
CA GLU A 71 -22.69 17.50 19.64
C GLU A 71 -23.87 16.71 19.07
N ALA A 72 -24.79 16.31 19.95
CA ALA A 72 -26.02 15.64 19.56
C ALA A 72 -27.17 16.66 19.45
N PRO A 73 -28.11 16.49 18.50
CA PRO A 73 -29.34 17.28 18.46
C PRO A 73 -30.14 17.19 19.77
N LEU A 74 -30.91 18.24 20.09
CA LEU A 74 -31.69 18.32 21.34
C LEU A 74 -32.65 17.15 21.53
N GLU A 75 -33.28 16.70 20.44
CA GLU A 75 -34.21 15.57 20.45
C GLU A 75 -33.49 14.29 20.92
N LEU A 76 -32.30 14.04 20.37
CA LEU A 76 -31.45 12.89 20.72
C LEU A 76 -30.91 12.98 22.14
N GLN A 77 -30.57 14.18 22.62
CA GLN A 77 -30.16 14.39 24.00
C GLN A 77 -31.30 14.11 24.99
N HIS A 78 -32.55 14.37 24.59
CA HIS A 78 -33.72 14.09 25.41
C HIS A 78 -33.98 12.59 25.54
N ASP A 79 -33.90 11.87 24.41
CA ASP A 79 -34.20 10.44 24.35
C ASP A 79 -33.10 9.57 24.97
N PHE A 80 -31.83 9.96 24.80
CA PHE A 80 -30.67 9.14 25.19
C PHE A 80 -29.77 9.81 26.25
N GLY A 81 -30.19 10.93 26.83
CA GLY A 81 -29.41 11.67 27.81
C GLY A 81 -28.10 12.22 27.21
N LYS A 82 -27.02 12.23 28.01
CA LYS A 82 -25.69 12.77 27.65
C LYS A 82 -24.93 11.90 26.61
N VAL A 83 -25.60 11.57 25.51
CA VAL A 83 -25.10 10.71 24.43
C VAL A 83 -23.89 11.33 23.71
N ASP A 84 -23.89 12.64 23.56
CA ASP A 84 -22.78 13.46 23.09
C ASP A 84 -21.48 13.15 23.85
N ARG A 85 -21.57 13.05 25.18
CA ARG A 85 -20.44 12.80 26.06
C ARG A 85 -19.92 11.36 25.99
N GLU A 86 -20.83 10.39 25.87
CA GLU A 86 -20.44 8.98 25.71
C GLU A 86 -19.79 8.73 24.34
N VAL A 87 -20.33 9.34 23.28
CA VAL A 87 -19.72 9.29 21.94
C VAL A 87 -18.35 9.98 21.95
N ALA A 88 -18.23 11.16 22.56
CA ALA A 88 -16.96 11.86 22.68
C ALA A 88 -15.90 11.01 23.38
N LYS A 89 -16.28 10.33 24.46
CA LYS A 89 -15.40 9.43 25.22
C LYS A 89 -14.92 8.27 24.35
N TYR A 90 -15.83 7.59 23.66
CA TYR A 90 -15.47 6.46 22.78
C TYR A 90 -14.58 6.92 21.61
N LEU A 91 -14.94 8.05 20.98
CA LEU A 91 -14.20 8.64 19.89
C LEU A 91 -12.78 9.05 20.30
N THR A 92 -12.61 9.59 21.52
CA THR A 92 -11.28 9.91 22.07
C THR A 92 -10.39 8.67 22.18
N PHE A 93 -10.93 7.52 22.60
CA PHE A 93 -10.16 6.28 22.64
C PHE A 93 -9.70 5.85 21.26
N ARG A 94 -10.58 5.93 20.25
CA ARG A 94 -10.27 5.54 18.87
C ARG A 94 -9.26 6.48 18.20
N LEU A 95 -9.34 7.79 18.47
CA LEU A 95 -8.36 8.75 17.95
C LEU A 95 -6.97 8.53 18.53
N ARG A 96 -6.85 7.99 19.75
CA ARG A 96 -5.54 7.68 20.35
C ARG A 96 -4.91 6.40 19.79
N GLU A 97 -5.70 5.49 19.24
CA GLU A 97 -5.20 4.25 18.62
C GLU A 97 -4.59 4.49 17.23
N HIS A 98 -4.78 5.68 16.66
CA HIS A 98 -4.42 6.06 15.29
C HIS A 98 -3.16 6.92 15.24
#